data_AF-A0A914RL94-F1
#
_entry.id   AF-A0A914RL94-F1
#
_cell.length_a   1.000
_cell.length_b   1.000
_cell.length_c   1.000
_cell.angle_alpha   90.00
_cell.angle_beta   90.00
_cell.angle_gamma   90.00
#
_symmetry.space_group_name_H-M   'P 1'
#
loop_
_entity.id
_entity.type
_entity.pdbx_description
1 polymer ?
#
loop_
_entity_poly.entity_id
_entity_poly.type
_entity_poly.pdbx_seq_one_letter_code
_entity_poly.pdbx_strand_id
1 'polypeptide(L)' 'MIRFEKKPAAAKHVLVFEDSPNGVRSAIAAGMQVVMVPDWNYSKPPEEVRDRISAVLDSLEDFRPETMGLPSLEQGFT' A
#
# COMPACT_ATOMS: atom_id res chain seq x y z
N MET A 1 6.28 16.91 16.18
CA MET A 1 7.12 16.71 14.97
C MET A 1 6.29 16.98 13.73
N ILE A 2 6.77 17.82 12.80
CA ILE A 2 6.20 17.97 11.46
C ILE A 2 7.18 17.26 10.51
N ARG A 3 6.82 16.07 10.02
CA ARG A 3 7.68 15.26 9.13
C ARG A 3 7.71 15.82 7.70
N PHE A 4 6.59 16.35 7.22
CA PHE A 4 6.40 16.85 5.85
C PHE A 4 5.88 18.28 5.87
N GLU A 5 6.50 19.16 5.07
CA GLU A 5 6.07 20.55 4.90
C GLU A 5 4.70 20.63 4.23
N LYS A 6 4.52 19.87 3.13
CA LYS A 6 3.23 19.68 2.48
C LYS A 6 2.63 18.34 2.89
N LYS A 7 1.50 18.37 3.60
CA LYS A 7 0.76 17.17 3.98
C LYS A 7 -0.12 16.68 2.84
N PRO A 8 -0.41 15.36 2.76
CA PRO A 8 -1.46 14.84 1.90
C PRO A 8 -2.80 15.51 2.22
N ALA A 9 -3.59 15.83 1.18
CA ALA A 9 -4.87 16.51 1.35
C ALA A 9 -5.95 15.62 2.01
N ALA A 10 -5.83 14.29 1.87
CA ALA A 10 -6.72 13.31 2.48
C ALA A 10 -5.97 11.99 2.66
N ALA A 11 -6.37 11.17 3.63
CA ALA A 11 -5.76 9.86 3.88
C ALA A 11 -5.84 8.91 2.68
N LYS A 12 -6.93 8.98 1.90
CA LYS A 12 -7.09 8.19 0.67
C LYS A 12 -6.05 8.49 -0.42
N HIS A 13 -5.33 9.61 -0.31
CA HIS A 13 -4.21 9.97 -1.21
C HIS A 13 -2.86 9.44 -0.70
N VAL A 14 -2.86 8.60 0.33
CA VAL A 14 -1.68 7.91 0.85
C VAL A 14 -1.79 6.43 0.47
N LEU A 15 -0.71 5.91 -0.13
CA LEU A 15 -0.54 4.50 -0.43
C LEU A 15 0.48 3.92 0.55
N VAL A 16 0.05 2.91 1.30
CA VAL A 16 0.89 2.17 2.26
C VAL A 16 1.33 0.87 1.62
N PHE A 17 2.61 0.51 1.83
CA PHE A 17 3.11 -0.84 1.58
C PHE A 17 3.40 -1.48 2.93
N GLU A 18 2.83 -2.65 3.18
CA GLU A 18 2.92 -3.34 4.48
C GLU A 18 3.02 -4.85 4.30
N ASP A 19 3.74 -5.52 5.17
CA ASP A 19 3.94 -6.97 5.15
C ASP A 19 3.11 -7.69 6.22
N SER A 20 2.59 -6.94 7.20
CA SER A 20 1.93 -7.48 8.38
C SER A 20 0.41 -7.26 8.40
N PRO A 21 -0.39 -8.20 8.93
CA PRO A 21 -1.84 -8.02 9.08
C PRO A 21 -2.22 -6.80 9.94
N ASN A 22 -1.42 -6.50 10.96
CA ASN A 22 -1.67 -5.37 11.87
C ASN A 22 -1.44 -4.02 11.17
N GLY A 23 -0.39 -3.92 10.36
CA GLY A 23 -0.13 -2.75 9.53
C GLY A 23 -1.24 -2.52 8.50
N VAL A 24 -1.68 -3.59 7.83
CA VAL A 24 -2.82 -3.56 6.89
C VAL A 24 -4.09 -3.02 7.57
N ARG A 25 -4.49 -3.58 8.71
CA ARG A 25 -5.65 -3.08 9.48
C ARG A 25 -5.50 -1.61 9.85
N SER A 26 -4.30 -1.20 10.23
CA SER A 26 -4.02 0.18 10.64
C SER A 26 -4.15 1.16 9.49
N ALA A 27 -3.59 0.83 8.31
CA ALA A 27 -3.72 1.66 7.11
C ALA A 27 -5.20 1.81 6.68
N ILE A 28 -5.93 0.69 6.70
CA ILE A 28 -7.35 0.65 6.37
C ILE A 28 -8.20 1.46 7.37
N ALA A 29 -7.92 1.35 8.68
CA ALA A 29 -8.59 2.13 9.71
C ALA A 29 -8.29 3.63 9.60
N ALA A 30 -7.09 3.99 9.14
CA ALA A 30 -6.70 5.37 8.86
C ALA A 30 -7.31 5.94 7.57
N GLY A 31 -8.03 5.12 6.77
CA GLY A 31 -8.61 5.54 5.50
C GLY A 31 -7.59 5.70 4.37
N MET A 32 -6.45 5.01 4.47
CA MET A 32 -5.41 4.96 3.44
C MET A 32 -5.63 3.78 2.50
N GLN A 33 -4.99 3.84 1.32
CA GLN A 33 -4.87 2.68 0.43
C GLN A 33 -3.71 1.81 0.89
N VAL A 34 -3.80 0.49 0.71
CA VAL A 34 -2.74 -0.43 1.15
C VAL A 34 -2.49 -1.54 0.15
N VAL A 35 -1.22 -1.73 -0.20
CA VAL A 35 -0.70 -2.90 -0.90
C VAL A 35 0.00 -3.77 0.14
N MET A 36 -0.42 -5.03 0.25
CA MET A 36 0.22 -5.98 1.15
C MET A 36 1.28 -6.78 0.40
N VAL A 37 2.47 -6.93 0.98
CA VAL A 37 3.55 -7.80 0.48
C VAL A 37 3.96 -8.75 1.60
N PRO A 38 3.19 -9.82 1.87
CA PRO A 38 3.41 -10.66 3.05
C PRO A 38 4.61 -11.60 2.88
N ASP A 39 5.35 -11.86 3.96
CA ASP A 39 6.09 -13.11 4.06
C ASP A 39 5.07 -14.24 4.31
N TRP A 40 4.81 -15.04 3.28
CA TRP A 40 3.82 -16.12 3.32
C TRP A 40 4.09 -17.20 4.36
N ASN A 41 5.30 -17.29 4.93
CA ASN A 41 5.60 -18.21 6.03
C ASN A 41 5.02 -17.74 7.37
N TYR A 42 4.85 -16.43 7.55
CA TYR A 42 4.49 -15.82 8.84
C TYR A 42 3.19 -15.03 8.80
N SER A 43 2.81 -14.52 7.63
CA SER A 43 1.71 -13.59 7.43
C SER A 43 0.80 -14.04 6.29
N LYS A 44 -0.49 -13.78 6.47
CA LYS A 44 -1.51 -13.92 5.42
C LYS A 44 -2.41 -12.68 5.45
N PRO A 45 -3.03 -12.31 4.33
CA PRO A 45 -4.00 -11.24 4.31
C PRO A 45 -5.09 -11.45 5.38
N PRO A 46 -5.39 -10.44 6.22
CA PRO A 46 -6.47 -10.53 7.20
C PRO A 46 -7.82 -10.64 6.49
N GLU A 47 -8.50 -11.76 6.66
CA GLU A 47 -9.70 -12.12 5.91
C GLU A 47 -10.84 -11.11 6.09
N GLU A 48 -10.97 -10.53 7.29
CA GLU A 48 -12.02 -9.58 7.66
C GLU A 48 -11.93 -8.22 6.96
N VAL A 49 -10.80 -7.90 6.31
CA VAL A 49 -10.62 -6.67 5.54
C VAL A 49 -10.03 -6.94 4.15
N ARG A 50 -10.05 -8.20 3.70
CA ARG A 50 -9.41 -8.63 2.46
C ARG A 50 -9.95 -7.91 1.23
N ASP A 51 -11.25 -7.63 1.21
CA ASP A 51 -11.95 -6.88 0.17
C ASP A 51 -11.55 -5.39 0.11
N ARG A 52 -10.89 -4.88 1.15
CA ARG A 52 -10.43 -3.50 1.28
C ARG A 52 -8.93 -3.31 1.02
N ILE A 53 -8.19 -4.40 0.81
CA ILE A 53 -6.77 -4.35 0.42
C ILE A 53 -6.69 -4.03 -1.06
N SER A 54 -5.88 -3.03 -1.43
CA SER A 54 -5.79 -2.56 -2.82
C SER A 54 -5.09 -3.58 -3.73
N ALA A 55 -4.06 -4.26 -3.23
CA ALA A 55 -3.45 -5.43 -3.88
C ALA A 55 -2.69 -6.28 -2.85
N VAL A 56 -2.54 -7.57 -3.12
CA VAL A 56 -1.60 -8.45 -2.40
C VAL A 56 -0.58 -8.94 -3.42
N LEU A 57 0.69 -8.69 -3.19
CA LEU A 57 1.79 -9.01 -4.09
C LEU A 57 2.76 -10.00 -3.43
N ASP A 58 3.44 -10.81 -4.23
CA ASP A 58 4.50 -11.69 -3.74
C ASP A 58 5.82 -10.95 -3.54
N SER A 59 6.08 -9.90 -4.35
CA SER A 59 7.23 -9.02 -4.24
C SER A 59 6.86 -7.57 -4.51
N LEU A 60 7.65 -6.62 -3.99
CA LEU A 60 7.55 -5.21 -4.40
C LEU A 60 7.93 -5.02 -5.87
N GLU A 61 8.70 -5.92 -6.47
CA GLU A 61 9.05 -5.90 -7.89
C GLU A 61 7.82 -6.14 -8.79
N ASP A 62 6.77 -6.78 -8.27
CA ASP A 62 5.51 -6.99 -8.99
C ASP A 62 4.59 -5.76 -8.98
N PHE A 63 4.97 -4.71 -8.24
CA PHE A 63 4.16 -3.51 -8.12
C PHE A 63 4.11 -2.74 -9.44
N ARG A 64 2.89 -2.53 -9.95
CA ARG A 64 2.60 -1.72 -11.13
C ARG A 64 2.00 -0.37 -10.72
N PRO A 65 2.78 0.73 -10.68
CA PRO A 65 2.31 2.02 -10.16
C PRO A 65 1.08 2.56 -10.88
N GLU A 66 0.93 2.27 -12.17
CA GLU A 66 -0.20 2.68 -13.00
C GLU A 66 -1.55 2.19 -12.48
N THR A 67 -1.57 1.05 -11.76
CA THR A 67 -2.79 0.51 -11.13
C THR A 67 -3.30 1.39 -9.98
N MET A 68 -2.43 2.26 -9.43
CA MET A 68 -2.74 3.22 -8.37
C MET A 68 -2.76 4.67 -8.89
N GLY A 69 -2.77 4.87 -10.22
CA GLY A 69 -2.77 6.19 -10.84
C GLY A 69 -1.43 6.92 -10.78
N LEU A 70 -0.33 6.20 -10.55
CA LEU A 70 1.04 6.73 -10.58
C LEU A 70 1.68 6.47 -11.96
N PRO A 71 2.71 7.23 -12.37
CA PRO A 71 3.45 6.95 -13.61
C PRO A 71 4.10 5.56 -13.56
N SER A 72 4.11 4.84 -14.68
CA SER A 72 4.76 3.51 -14.73
C SER A 72 6.27 3.65 -14.56
N LEU A 73 6.94 2.63 -14.01
CA LEU A 73 8.40 2.64 -13.81
C LEU A 73 9.18 2.78 -15.13
N GLU A 74 8.69 2.18 -16.22
CA GLU A 74 9.30 2.25 -17.57
C GLU A 74 9.15 3.62 -18.25
N GLN A 75 8.37 4.54 -17.67
CA GLN A 75 8.13 5.89 -18.22
C GLN A 75 9.16 6.93 -17.72
N GLY A 76 10.28 6.55 -17.08
CA GLY A 76 11.20 7.56 -16.52
C GLY A 76 12.65 7.16 -16.26
N PHE A 77 13.48 7.19 -17.31
CA PHE A 77 14.75 7.94 -17.36
C PHE A 77 14.97 8.45 -18.80
N THR A 78 14.20 9.46 -19.22
CA THR A 78 14.52 10.29 -20.41
C THR A 78 14.34 11.75 -20.05
#